data_AF-A0A504J2G2-F1
#
_entry.id   AF-A0A504J2G2-F1
#
_cell.length_a   1.000
_cell.length_b   1.000
_cell.length_c   1.000
_cell.angle_alpha   90.00
_cell.angle_beta   90.00
_cell.angle_gamma   90.00
#
_symmetry.space_group_name_H-M   'P 1'
#
loop_
_entity.id
_entity.type
_entity.pdbx_description
1 polymer ?
#
loop_
_entity_poly.entity_id
_entity_poly.type
_entity_poly.pdbx_seq_one_letter_code
_entity_poly.pdbx_strand_id
1 'polypeptide(L)'
;MKSIFTFILLLVITFSTAHAQADQYLMSARKLEVRSGPGFNYNTIAEVPQGTQVYVINSGYGEWSTIQYKSMNGFVITAHLTQDSRIADAERAASEAAAKREAAKKAAAQAIAQAEAAKRAAEEAARKAIADAERLKREAEANAAKAIADAEAAKRSKDAAARRALADTEETRRALEEANRRAQKGGSNVASTPIESTTPSYGSNSSPAPSTAAAAIEVSREDKYSSWEKKTYKSGATPKSFNFKGKFDYKLDNYLKIKVGKNTEVVVKMYKMGKTEKDDELVRVTYINSNAVQFIRNIPEGEYFLKIAYGKQWVETVKDGKRYGTFSKNALYEKSEQYLDFKTVKTSKGINVPSYNLALDLLPTGSGYSTGNTQDNISADKFNED
;
A
#
# COMPACT_ATOMS: atom_id res chain seq x y z
N MET A 1 12.34 -0.57 -18.31
CA MET A 1 11.75 -1.83 -17.79
C MET A 1 11.72 -1.74 -16.27
N LYS A 2 10.58 -1.98 -15.61
CA LYS A 2 10.52 -2.11 -14.14
C LYS A 2 10.67 -3.60 -13.81
N SER A 3 11.76 -4.00 -13.17
CA SER A 3 11.97 -5.40 -12.79
C SER A 3 10.95 -5.84 -11.75
N ILE A 4 10.23 -6.91 -12.04
CA ILE A 4 9.30 -7.56 -11.12
C ILE A 4 10.12 -8.49 -10.22
N PHE A 5 10.56 -7.96 -9.07
CA PHE A 5 11.12 -8.78 -8.00
C PHE A 5 10.05 -8.99 -6.92
N THR A 6 9.25 -10.04 -7.10
CA THR A 6 8.20 -10.42 -6.16
C THR A 6 8.81 -11.00 -4.88
N PHE A 7 9.03 -10.15 -3.87
CA PHE A 7 9.33 -10.60 -2.52
C PHE A 7 8.03 -11.04 -1.85
N ILE A 8 7.89 -12.34 -1.59
CA ILE A 8 6.70 -12.90 -0.94
C ILE A 8 6.82 -12.70 0.58
N LEU A 9 6.35 -11.54 1.05
CA LEU A 9 6.06 -11.31 2.47
C LEU A 9 4.80 -12.11 2.83
N LEU A 10 4.99 -13.29 3.42
CA LEU A 10 3.91 -14.25 3.65
C LEU A 10 3.21 -13.99 5.00
N LEU A 11 2.34 -12.99 5.05
CA LEU A 11 1.42 -12.77 6.17
C LEU A 11 0.32 -13.86 6.17
N VAL A 12 0.61 -15.02 6.78
CA VAL A 12 -0.44 -16.04 7.00
C VAL A 12 -1.16 -15.75 8.31
N ILE A 13 -2.34 -15.13 8.21
CA ILE A 13 -3.35 -15.19 9.25
C ILE A 13 -4.09 -16.52 9.08
N THR A 14 -3.75 -17.50 9.91
CA THR A 14 -4.58 -18.71 9.99
C THR A 14 -5.77 -18.41 10.91
N PHE A 15 -6.95 -18.35 10.31
CA PHE A 15 -8.21 -18.40 11.04
C PHE A 15 -8.33 -19.76 11.73
N SER A 16 -7.75 -19.86 12.92
CA SER A 16 -8.15 -20.89 13.87
C SER A 16 -9.53 -20.52 14.38
N THR A 17 -10.55 -20.81 13.57
CA THR A 17 -11.84 -21.18 14.15
C THR A 17 -11.51 -22.28 15.14
N ALA A 18 -11.59 -21.95 16.44
CA ALA A 18 -11.51 -22.96 17.47
C ALA A 18 -12.66 -23.91 17.16
N HIS A 19 -12.34 -25.09 16.60
CA HIS A 19 -13.29 -26.18 16.49
C HIS A 19 -13.54 -26.62 17.91
N ALA A 20 -14.49 -25.95 18.55
CA ALA A 20 -15.05 -26.41 19.80
C ALA A 20 -15.47 -27.86 19.58
N GLN A 21 -14.94 -28.74 20.42
CA GLN A 21 -15.60 -29.99 20.75
C GLN A 21 -17.07 -29.68 21.09
N ALA A 22 -17.97 -30.67 21.03
CA ALA A 22 -19.41 -30.44 21.10
C ALA A 22 -19.89 -30.05 22.52
N ASP A 23 -19.47 -28.87 22.96
CA ASP A 23 -19.63 -28.25 24.27
C ASP A 23 -20.98 -27.51 24.28
N GLN A 24 -22.04 -28.25 24.58
CA GLN A 24 -23.40 -27.79 24.36
C GLN A 24 -24.03 -27.27 25.65
N TYR A 25 -23.98 -25.96 25.86
CA TYR A 25 -24.83 -25.33 26.88
C TYR A 25 -26.30 -25.48 26.50
N LEU A 26 -27.13 -25.99 27.40
CA LEU A 26 -28.56 -26.18 27.20
C LEU A 26 -29.36 -25.53 28.33
N MET A 27 -30.60 -25.16 28.02
CA MET A 27 -31.56 -24.65 29.00
C MET A 27 -32.36 -25.79 29.62
N SER A 28 -32.50 -25.72 30.93
CA SER A 28 -33.45 -26.49 31.73
C SER A 28 -34.89 -26.20 31.22
N ALA A 29 -35.48 -27.14 30.47
CA ALA A 29 -36.85 -27.02 29.95
C ALA A 29 -37.91 -27.11 31.07
N ARG A 30 -37.53 -27.76 32.19
CA ARG A 30 -38.28 -27.92 33.43
C ARG A 30 -37.29 -28.15 34.58
N LYS A 31 -37.71 -28.02 35.84
CA LYS A 31 -36.85 -28.31 37.01
C LYS A 31 -36.08 -29.62 36.82
N LEU A 32 -34.75 -29.57 36.86
CA LEU A 32 -33.89 -30.75 36.74
C LEU A 32 -33.52 -31.25 38.13
N GLU A 33 -33.62 -32.56 38.33
CA GLU A 33 -33.00 -33.27 39.43
C GLU A 33 -31.61 -33.72 38.99
N VAL A 34 -30.56 -33.16 39.60
CA VAL A 34 -29.17 -33.52 39.32
C VAL A 34 -28.81 -34.71 40.20
N ARG A 35 -28.40 -35.82 39.59
CA ARG A 35 -28.10 -37.09 40.29
C ARG A 35 -26.60 -37.42 40.26
N SER A 36 -26.16 -38.24 41.21
CA SER A 36 -24.75 -38.68 41.32
C SER A 36 -24.31 -39.66 40.22
N GLY A 37 -25.25 -40.26 39.48
CA GLY A 37 -24.98 -41.17 38.37
C GLY A 37 -26.17 -41.26 37.39
N PRO A 38 -25.98 -41.90 36.23
CA PRO A 38 -27.00 -42.00 35.18
C PRO A 38 -28.05 -43.06 35.54
N GLY A 39 -29.16 -42.63 36.15
CA GLY A 39 -30.31 -43.49 36.43
C GLY A 39 -31.08 -43.11 37.69
N PHE A 40 -32.32 -43.58 37.81
CA PHE A 40 -33.19 -43.29 38.96
C PHE A 40 -32.71 -43.93 40.28
N ASN A 41 -31.87 -44.97 40.20
CA ASN A 41 -31.26 -45.64 41.37
C ASN A 41 -30.13 -44.81 42.01
N TYR A 42 -29.71 -43.70 41.39
CA TYR A 42 -28.71 -42.79 41.95
C TYR A 42 -29.37 -41.64 42.70
N ASN A 43 -28.77 -41.24 43.83
CA ASN A 43 -29.25 -40.17 44.68
C ASN A 43 -29.26 -38.82 43.95
N THR A 44 -30.31 -38.03 44.16
CA THR A 44 -30.34 -36.62 43.80
C THR A 44 -29.39 -35.84 44.71
N ILE A 45 -28.43 -35.14 44.09
CA ILE A 45 -27.41 -34.33 44.77
C ILE A 45 -27.69 -32.82 44.71
N ALA A 46 -28.54 -32.38 43.77
CA ALA A 46 -29.01 -30.99 43.69
C ALA A 46 -30.26 -30.84 42.81
N GLU A 47 -30.85 -29.64 42.82
CA GLU A 47 -31.88 -29.24 41.87
C GLU A 47 -31.44 -28.02 41.06
N VAL A 48 -31.85 -27.98 39.79
CA VAL A 48 -31.65 -26.84 38.89
C VAL A 48 -33.02 -26.30 38.46
N PRO A 49 -33.35 -25.02 38.72
CA PRO A 49 -34.64 -24.45 38.33
C PRO A 49 -34.91 -24.52 36.82
N GLN A 50 -36.19 -24.52 36.43
CA GLN A 50 -36.59 -24.31 35.03
C GLN A 50 -36.03 -22.98 34.51
N GLY A 51 -35.63 -22.94 33.24
CA GLY A 51 -35.06 -21.74 32.61
C GLY A 51 -33.63 -21.42 33.07
N THR A 52 -32.94 -22.35 33.73
CA THR A 52 -31.52 -22.23 34.07
C THR A 52 -30.66 -22.83 32.97
N GLN A 53 -29.62 -22.11 32.53
CA GLN A 53 -28.63 -22.64 31.60
C GLN A 53 -27.63 -23.56 32.33
N VAL A 54 -27.37 -24.73 31.77
CA VAL A 54 -26.38 -25.71 32.25
C VAL A 54 -25.42 -26.07 31.13
N TYR A 55 -24.18 -26.42 31.48
CA TYR A 55 -23.20 -26.90 30.52
C TYR A 55 -23.32 -28.42 30.37
N VAL A 56 -23.57 -28.96 29.17
CA VAL A 56 -23.50 -30.41 28.96
C VAL A 56 -22.05 -30.81 28.69
N ILE A 57 -21.50 -31.61 29.60
CA ILE A 57 -20.14 -32.18 29.50
C ILE A 57 -20.14 -33.36 28.52
N ASN A 58 -21.18 -34.19 28.58
CA ASN A 58 -21.33 -35.35 27.70
C ASN A 58 -22.81 -35.80 27.63
N SER A 59 -23.22 -36.29 26.47
CA SER A 59 -24.52 -36.91 26.21
C SER A 59 -24.27 -38.27 25.55
N GLY A 60 -24.47 -39.34 26.32
CA GLY A 60 -24.14 -40.71 25.88
C GLY A 60 -24.45 -41.81 26.91
N TYR A 61 -25.11 -41.48 28.03
CA TYR A 61 -25.45 -42.43 29.09
C TYR A 61 -26.93 -42.84 28.96
N GLY A 62 -27.33 -43.29 27.76
CA GLY A 62 -28.73 -43.54 27.42
C GLY A 62 -29.54 -42.24 27.42
N GLU A 63 -30.59 -42.18 28.25
CA GLU A 63 -31.42 -40.99 28.44
C GLU A 63 -30.76 -39.88 29.30
N TRP A 64 -29.51 -40.07 29.73
CA TRP A 64 -28.82 -39.18 30.66
C TRP A 64 -27.66 -38.42 30.01
N SER A 65 -27.58 -37.14 30.35
CA SER A 65 -26.45 -36.24 30.07
C SER A 65 -25.73 -35.90 31.37
N THR A 66 -24.40 -35.87 31.34
CA THR A 66 -23.61 -35.25 32.42
C THR A 66 -23.56 -33.75 32.18
N ILE A 67 -23.88 -32.97 33.21
CA ILE A 67 -23.83 -31.51 33.19
C ILE A 67 -22.88 -30.95 34.25
N GLN A 68 -22.39 -29.74 34.00
CA GLN A 68 -21.86 -28.85 35.03
C GLN A 68 -22.87 -27.73 35.32
N TYR A 69 -23.08 -27.48 36.61
CA TYR A 69 -23.85 -26.35 37.11
C TYR A 69 -23.12 -25.74 38.30
N LYS A 70 -22.71 -24.46 38.16
CA LYS A 70 -21.80 -23.79 39.11
C LYS A 70 -20.51 -24.62 39.26
N SER A 71 -20.12 -24.95 40.49
CA SER A 71 -18.92 -25.74 40.83
C SER A 71 -19.18 -27.25 40.96
N MET A 72 -20.32 -27.74 40.48
CA MET A 72 -20.78 -29.12 40.66
C MET A 72 -21.05 -29.79 39.31
N ASN A 73 -20.65 -31.06 39.20
CA ASN A 73 -20.98 -31.93 38.08
C ASN A 73 -22.01 -32.99 38.52
N GLY A 74 -22.88 -33.41 37.61
CA GLY A 74 -23.85 -34.48 37.89
C GLY A 74 -24.67 -34.85 36.65
N PHE A 75 -25.60 -35.79 36.81
CA PHE A 75 -26.37 -36.37 35.70
C PHE A 75 -27.81 -35.87 35.70
N VAL A 76 -28.35 -35.55 34.53
CA VAL A 76 -29.74 -35.13 34.31
C VAL A 76 -30.32 -35.83 33.09
N ILE A 77 -31.65 -35.94 33.02
CA ILE A 77 -32.35 -36.50 31.86
C ILE A 77 -32.18 -35.56 30.65
N THR A 78 -31.63 -36.07 29.55
CA THR A 78 -31.34 -35.30 28.33
C THR A 78 -32.60 -34.67 27.74
N ALA A 79 -33.74 -35.38 27.78
CA ALA A 79 -35.03 -34.88 27.32
C ALA A 79 -35.62 -33.74 28.17
N HIS A 80 -34.95 -33.30 29.24
CA HIS A 80 -35.32 -32.09 30.00
C HIS A 80 -34.41 -30.89 29.69
N LEU A 81 -33.50 -31.05 28.73
CA LEU A 81 -32.63 -30.01 28.22
C LEU A 81 -33.12 -29.55 26.83
N THR A 82 -33.20 -28.25 26.60
CA THR A 82 -33.62 -27.65 25.33
C THR A 82 -32.61 -26.60 24.88
N GLN A 83 -32.51 -26.38 23.57
CA GLN A 83 -31.86 -25.18 23.04
C GLN A 83 -32.73 -23.96 23.35
N ASP A 84 -32.13 -22.80 23.62
CA ASP A 84 -32.85 -21.53 23.71
C ASP A 84 -33.08 -20.99 22.30
N SER A 85 -34.32 -21.07 21.81
CA SER A 85 -34.69 -20.61 20.47
C SER A 85 -34.35 -19.14 20.22
N ARG A 86 -34.40 -18.30 21.27
CA ARG A 86 -34.04 -16.87 21.20
C ARG A 86 -32.56 -16.67 20.90
N ILE A 87 -31.71 -17.61 21.31
CA ILE A 87 -30.29 -17.57 20.98
C ILE A 87 -30.08 -18.06 19.54
N ALA A 88 -30.79 -19.09 19.07
CA ALA A 88 -30.72 -19.54 17.68
C ALA A 88 -31.18 -18.46 16.66
N ASP A 89 -32.19 -17.65 17.02
CA ASP A 89 -32.61 -16.51 16.21
C ASP A 89 -31.63 -15.33 16.30
N ALA A 90 -31.02 -15.09 17.48
CA ALA A 90 -29.94 -14.10 17.64
C ALA A 90 -28.67 -14.49 16.87
N GLU A 91 -28.31 -15.78 16.82
CA GLU A 91 -27.22 -16.33 15.99
C GLU A 91 -27.46 -16.06 14.51
N ARG A 92 -28.69 -16.31 14.03
CA ARG A 92 -29.07 -16.06 12.63
C ARG A 92 -28.99 -14.57 12.30
N ALA A 93 -29.56 -13.71 13.15
CA ALA A 93 -29.48 -12.26 13.00
C ALA A 93 -28.04 -11.73 13.03
N ALA A 94 -27.18 -12.27 13.91
CA ALA A 94 -25.76 -11.92 13.97
C ALA A 94 -24.98 -12.36 12.72
N SER A 95 -25.25 -13.58 12.22
CA SER A 95 -24.66 -14.12 10.99
C SER A 95 -25.07 -13.30 9.76
N GLU A 96 -26.36 -12.95 9.64
CA GLU A 96 -26.86 -12.08 8.58
C GLU A 96 -26.27 -10.66 8.66
N ALA A 97 -26.13 -10.10 9.87
CA ALA A 97 -25.50 -8.79 10.07
C ALA A 97 -24.01 -8.80 9.68
N ALA A 98 -23.28 -9.87 10.03
CA ALA A 98 -21.89 -10.05 9.62
C ALA A 98 -21.75 -10.20 8.10
N ALA A 99 -22.62 -11.00 7.46
CA ALA A 99 -22.65 -11.17 6.01
C ALA A 99 -22.96 -9.84 5.28
N LYS A 100 -23.95 -9.06 5.76
CA LYS A 100 -24.29 -7.73 5.24
C LYS A 100 -23.12 -6.75 5.40
N ARG A 101 -22.41 -6.78 6.54
CA ARG A 101 -21.22 -5.93 6.80
C ARG A 101 -20.06 -6.27 5.86
N GLU A 102 -19.77 -7.55 5.65
CA GLU A 102 -18.71 -7.98 4.74
C GLU A 102 -19.05 -7.69 3.27
N ALA A 103 -20.32 -7.83 2.88
CA ALA A 103 -20.79 -7.40 1.56
C ALA A 103 -20.64 -5.88 1.36
N ALA A 104 -21.00 -5.07 2.37
CA ALA A 104 -20.81 -3.62 2.34
C ALA A 104 -19.32 -3.22 2.26
N LYS A 105 -18.44 -3.91 3.00
CA LYS A 105 -16.98 -3.71 2.93
C LYS A 105 -16.44 -4.02 1.53
N LYS A 106 -16.87 -5.12 0.89
CA LYS A 106 -16.48 -5.47 -0.48
C LYS A 106 -16.98 -4.45 -1.50
N ALA A 107 -18.22 -3.98 -1.37
CA ALA A 107 -18.77 -2.92 -2.23
C ALA A 107 -17.99 -1.60 -2.08
N ALA A 108 -17.63 -1.21 -0.85
CA ALA A 108 -16.81 -0.03 -0.60
C ALA A 108 -15.40 -0.16 -1.23
N ALA A 109 -14.74 -1.31 -1.08
CA ALA A 109 -13.45 -1.57 -1.71
C ALA A 109 -13.50 -1.52 -3.24
N GLN A 110 -14.57 -2.07 -3.84
CA GLN A 110 -14.81 -1.98 -5.29
C GLN A 110 -15.03 -0.54 -5.76
N ALA A 111 -15.80 0.26 -5.02
CA ALA A 111 -16.03 1.67 -5.33
C ALA A 111 -14.73 2.50 -5.26
N ILE A 112 -13.87 2.25 -4.27
CA ILE A 112 -12.55 2.88 -4.16
C ILE A 112 -11.66 2.50 -5.35
N ALA A 113 -11.58 1.21 -5.69
CA ALA A 113 -10.81 0.73 -6.84
C ALA A 113 -11.28 1.33 -8.18
N GLN A 114 -12.60 1.48 -8.36
CA GLN A 114 -13.17 2.14 -9.53
C GLN A 114 -12.83 3.64 -9.58
N ALA A 115 -12.90 4.34 -8.45
CA ALA A 115 -12.52 5.75 -8.36
C ALA A 115 -11.03 5.98 -8.65
N GLU A 116 -10.14 5.11 -8.17
CA GLU A 116 -8.71 5.15 -8.50
C GLU A 116 -8.44 4.87 -9.99
N ALA A 117 -9.12 3.88 -10.57
CA ALA A 117 -9.00 3.56 -12.00
C ALA A 117 -9.48 4.74 -12.87
N ALA A 118 -10.61 5.35 -12.52
CA ALA A 118 -11.13 6.54 -13.20
C ALA A 118 -10.17 7.73 -13.09
N LYS A 119 -9.55 7.95 -11.92
CA LYS A 119 -8.52 8.99 -11.75
C LYS A 119 -7.32 8.77 -12.66
N ARG A 120 -6.79 7.54 -12.72
CA ARG A 120 -5.65 7.20 -13.60
C ARG A 120 -5.99 7.39 -15.09
N ALA A 121 -7.18 6.97 -15.51
CA ALA A 121 -7.65 7.17 -16.88
C ALA A 121 -7.81 8.67 -17.25
N ALA A 122 -8.32 9.49 -16.32
CA ALA A 122 -8.42 10.93 -16.51
C ALA A 122 -7.04 11.62 -16.61
N GLU A 123 -6.07 11.19 -15.80
CA GLU A 123 -4.69 11.70 -15.84
C GLU A 123 -3.97 11.33 -17.15
N GLU A 124 -4.17 10.10 -17.65
CA GLU A 124 -3.65 9.67 -18.96
C GLU A 124 -4.32 10.44 -20.12
N ALA A 125 -5.63 10.64 -20.08
CA ALA A 125 -6.36 11.43 -21.07
C ALA A 125 -5.90 12.89 -21.11
N ALA A 126 -5.69 13.51 -19.94
CA ALA A 126 -5.14 14.86 -19.82
C ALA A 126 -3.72 14.94 -20.42
N ARG A 127 -2.84 13.98 -20.10
CA ARG A 127 -1.49 13.90 -20.67
C ARG A 127 -1.52 13.79 -22.20
N LYS A 128 -2.43 12.99 -22.76
CA LYS A 128 -2.59 12.86 -24.21
C LYS A 128 -3.07 14.16 -24.85
N ALA A 129 -4.07 14.82 -24.27
CA ALA A 129 -4.60 16.10 -24.75
C ALA A 129 -3.51 17.20 -24.78
N ILE A 130 -2.65 17.26 -23.76
CA ILE A 130 -1.50 18.19 -23.74
C ILE A 130 -0.52 17.89 -24.88
N ALA A 131 -0.17 16.62 -25.11
CA ALA A 131 0.74 16.22 -26.20
C ALA A 131 0.16 16.51 -27.60
N ASP A 132 -1.14 16.27 -27.81
CA ASP A 132 -1.83 16.59 -29.07
C ASP A 132 -1.89 18.12 -29.28
N ALA A 133 -2.12 18.91 -28.23
CA ALA A 133 -2.09 20.38 -28.28
C ALA A 133 -0.69 20.94 -28.59
N GLU A 134 0.37 20.37 -28.00
CA GLU A 134 1.75 20.73 -28.34
C GLU A 134 2.10 20.42 -29.80
N ARG A 135 1.64 19.27 -30.33
CA ARG A 135 1.85 18.93 -31.75
C ARG A 135 1.17 19.95 -32.66
N LEU A 136 -0.11 20.26 -32.41
CA LEU A 136 -0.86 21.25 -33.19
C LEU A 136 -0.23 22.64 -33.13
N LYS A 137 0.31 23.04 -31.97
CA LYS A 137 1.05 24.30 -31.82
C LYS A 137 2.31 24.31 -32.68
N ARG A 138 3.14 23.26 -32.64
CA ARG A 138 4.36 23.16 -33.47
C ARG A 138 4.05 23.13 -34.96
N GLU A 139 2.95 22.47 -35.36
CA GLU A 139 2.49 22.44 -36.75
C GLU A 139 2.02 23.83 -37.22
N ALA A 140 1.29 24.57 -36.38
CA ALA A 140 0.91 25.96 -36.67
C ALA A 140 2.13 26.88 -36.76
N GLU A 141 3.12 26.75 -35.86
CA GLU A 141 4.38 27.50 -35.89
C GLU A 141 5.19 27.19 -37.17
N ALA A 142 5.29 25.92 -37.57
CA ALA A 142 5.97 25.51 -38.80
C ALA A 142 5.26 26.03 -40.06
N ASN A 143 3.93 25.98 -40.11
CA ASN A 143 3.13 26.52 -41.21
C ASN A 143 3.27 28.06 -41.31
N ALA A 144 3.29 28.76 -40.17
CA ALA A 144 3.52 30.21 -40.13
C ALA A 144 4.95 30.57 -40.61
N ALA A 145 5.97 29.84 -40.14
CA ALA A 145 7.35 30.04 -40.57
C ALA A 145 7.52 29.81 -42.09
N LYS A 146 6.87 28.78 -42.64
CA LYS A 146 6.84 28.54 -44.08
C LYS A 146 6.19 29.70 -44.85
N ALA A 147 5.03 30.17 -44.39
CA ALA A 147 4.33 31.29 -45.05
C ALA A 147 5.16 32.58 -45.06
N ILE A 148 5.93 32.85 -43.99
CA ILE A 148 6.89 33.97 -43.94
C ILE A 148 8.02 33.78 -44.96
N ALA A 149 8.61 32.59 -45.03
CA ALA A 149 9.67 32.28 -46.00
C ALA A 149 9.20 32.38 -47.45
N ASP A 150 8.00 31.88 -47.77
CA ASP A 150 7.38 31.97 -49.09
C ASP A 150 7.10 33.44 -49.47
N ALA A 151 6.64 34.26 -48.52
CA ALA A 151 6.43 35.71 -48.72
C ALA A 151 7.75 36.48 -48.93
N GLU A 152 8.81 36.15 -48.20
CA GLU A 152 10.15 36.71 -48.43
C GLU A 152 10.70 36.33 -49.80
N ALA A 153 10.57 35.06 -50.21
CA ALA A 153 11.00 34.60 -51.52
C ALA A 153 10.25 35.33 -52.65
N ALA A 154 8.94 35.51 -52.51
CA ALA A 154 8.12 36.30 -53.43
C ALA A 154 8.52 37.78 -53.48
N LYS A 155 8.93 38.38 -52.35
CA LYS A 155 9.47 39.75 -52.34
C LYS A 155 10.81 39.82 -53.08
N ARG A 156 11.76 38.93 -52.76
CA ARG A 156 13.08 38.87 -53.41
C ARG A 156 12.97 38.64 -54.92
N SER A 157 12.00 37.86 -55.39
CA SER A 157 11.78 37.64 -56.83
C SER A 157 11.25 38.89 -57.53
N LYS A 158 10.34 39.65 -56.90
CA LYS A 158 9.88 40.96 -57.40
C LYS A 158 11.02 41.98 -57.45
N ASP A 159 11.82 42.08 -56.39
CA ASP A 159 12.98 42.97 -56.34
C ASP A 159 14.01 42.64 -57.43
N ALA A 160 14.25 41.34 -57.68
CA ALA A 160 15.12 40.88 -58.76
C ALA A 160 14.54 41.18 -60.17
N ALA A 161 13.23 41.02 -60.36
CA ALA A 161 12.56 41.36 -61.62
C ALA A 161 12.62 42.87 -61.89
N ALA A 162 12.38 43.72 -60.87
CA ALA A 162 12.50 45.17 -60.99
C ALA A 162 13.94 45.61 -61.32
N ARG A 163 14.95 44.99 -60.72
CA ARG A 163 16.37 45.23 -61.06
C ARG A 163 16.71 44.85 -62.50
N ARG A 164 16.17 43.73 -63.01
CA ARG A 164 16.34 43.33 -64.42
C ARG A 164 15.69 44.34 -65.36
N ALA A 165 14.42 44.68 -65.15
CA ALA A 165 13.73 45.67 -65.96
C ALA A 165 14.47 47.03 -66.00
N LEU A 166 15.02 47.48 -64.87
CA LEU A 166 15.87 48.69 -64.83
C LEU A 166 17.15 48.51 -65.65
N ALA A 167 17.84 47.38 -65.53
CA ALA A 167 19.02 47.07 -66.34
C ALA A 167 18.69 47.03 -67.84
N ASP A 168 17.59 46.39 -68.23
CA ASP A 168 17.12 46.30 -69.62
C ASP A 168 16.78 47.70 -70.18
N THR A 169 16.16 48.58 -69.40
CA THR A 169 15.90 49.98 -69.80
C THR A 169 17.18 50.82 -69.93
N GLU A 170 18.16 50.60 -69.04
CA GLU A 170 19.46 51.26 -69.08
C GLU A 170 20.32 50.76 -70.25
N GLU A 171 20.27 49.46 -70.57
CA GLU A 171 20.87 48.88 -71.76
C GLU A 171 20.21 49.42 -73.03
N THR A 172 18.87 49.50 -73.06
CA THR A 172 18.13 50.12 -74.18
C THR A 172 18.50 51.59 -74.36
N ARG A 173 18.64 52.36 -73.27
CA ARG A 173 19.10 53.75 -73.30
C ARG A 173 20.51 53.86 -73.87
N ARG A 174 21.45 53.02 -73.40
CA ARG A 174 22.83 52.98 -73.90
C ARG A 174 22.91 52.55 -75.36
N ALA A 175 22.11 51.57 -75.78
CA ALA A 175 22.01 51.11 -77.15
C ALA A 175 21.43 52.20 -78.08
N LEU A 176 20.47 52.99 -77.60
CA LEU A 176 19.92 54.14 -78.33
C LEU A 176 20.93 55.30 -78.42
N GLU A 177 21.63 55.62 -77.33
CA GLU A 177 22.73 56.60 -77.32
C GLU A 177 23.86 56.16 -78.24
N GLU A 178 24.20 54.87 -78.24
CA GLU A 178 25.20 54.31 -79.14
C GLU A 178 24.72 54.27 -80.60
N ALA A 179 23.45 53.96 -80.86
CA ALA A 179 22.87 54.02 -82.20
C ALA A 179 22.88 55.46 -82.75
N ASN A 180 22.50 56.45 -81.93
CA ASN A 180 22.61 57.87 -82.27
C ASN A 180 24.08 58.28 -82.49
N ARG A 181 25.02 57.79 -81.66
CA ARG A 181 26.47 57.99 -81.84
C ARG A 181 26.99 57.38 -83.14
N ARG A 182 26.50 56.19 -83.54
CA ARG A 182 26.83 55.53 -84.82
C ARG A 182 26.16 56.22 -86.02
N ALA A 183 24.98 56.80 -85.86
CA ALA A 183 24.34 57.65 -86.87
C ALA A 183 25.08 58.98 -87.07
N GLN A 184 25.66 59.55 -86.00
CA GLN A 184 26.53 60.74 -86.05
C GLN A 184 27.97 60.42 -86.51
N LYS A 185 28.41 59.16 -86.43
CA LYS A 185 29.73 58.70 -86.87
C LYS A 185 29.62 57.46 -87.76
N GLY A 186 29.47 57.69 -89.06
CA GLY A 186 29.93 56.70 -90.03
C GLY A 186 31.44 56.49 -89.86
N GLY A 187 31.87 55.25 -89.56
CA GLY A 187 33.30 54.93 -89.46
C GLY A 187 33.68 53.91 -88.37
N SER A 188 33.70 52.63 -88.78
CA SER A 188 34.67 51.58 -88.39
C SER A 188 34.98 51.18 -86.92
N ASN A 189 34.81 49.88 -86.71
CA ASN A 189 35.72 48.93 -86.03
C ASN A 189 35.70 48.70 -84.50
N VAL A 190 36.12 47.47 -84.19
CA VAL A 190 35.88 46.68 -82.96
C VAL A 190 37.20 46.42 -82.23
N ALA A 191 37.19 46.34 -80.90
CA ALA A 191 38.22 45.63 -80.13
C ALA A 191 37.71 45.21 -78.74
N SER A 192 38.23 44.11 -78.20
CA SER A 192 37.78 43.43 -76.98
C SER A 192 38.94 42.83 -76.19
N THR A 193 38.93 42.89 -74.84
CA THR A 193 39.83 42.09 -73.97
C THR A 193 39.18 41.77 -72.60
N PRO A 194 39.33 40.54 -72.06
CA PRO A 194 38.88 40.14 -70.72
C PRO A 194 40.04 39.98 -69.70
N ILE A 195 39.73 39.83 -68.41
CA ILE A 195 40.68 39.48 -67.32
C ILE A 195 40.05 38.47 -66.35
N GLU A 196 40.79 37.42 -65.99
CA GLU A 196 40.47 36.38 -64.98
C GLU A 196 41.18 36.64 -63.63
N SER A 197 40.79 35.97 -62.53
CA SER A 197 41.70 35.70 -61.38
C SER A 197 41.31 34.51 -60.48
N THR A 198 42.27 34.04 -59.66
CA THR A 198 42.45 32.63 -59.19
C THR A 198 43.10 32.49 -57.79
N THR A 199 42.92 31.46 -56.93
CA THR A 199 41.86 30.43 -56.83
C THR A 199 41.55 29.99 -55.35
N PRO A 200 42.35 29.20 -54.57
CA PRO A 200 41.82 28.52 -53.36
C PRO A 200 42.68 28.59 -52.06
N SER A 201 42.20 27.99 -50.94
CA SER A 201 42.89 26.86 -50.26
C SER A 201 42.07 26.24 -49.11
N TYR A 202 42.39 24.99 -48.77
CA TYR A 202 41.72 24.09 -47.82
C TYR A 202 42.56 23.90 -46.53
N GLY A 203 41.98 23.39 -45.44
CA GLY A 203 42.78 22.93 -44.29
C GLY A 203 41.96 22.48 -43.08
N SER A 204 41.95 21.17 -42.80
CA SER A 204 41.32 20.56 -41.61
C SER A 204 42.14 19.34 -41.18
N ASN A 205 42.37 19.13 -39.87
CA ASN A 205 42.35 17.80 -39.27
C ASN A 205 42.40 17.80 -37.73
N SER A 206 42.11 16.63 -37.15
CA SER A 206 41.86 16.35 -35.72
C SER A 206 42.83 15.32 -35.11
N SER A 207 43.01 15.33 -33.78
CA SER A 207 43.18 14.09 -32.98
C SER A 207 43.05 14.32 -31.45
N PRO A 208 42.72 13.30 -30.60
CA PRO A 208 42.33 13.50 -29.19
C PRO A 208 43.16 12.76 -28.10
N ALA A 209 42.84 13.05 -26.83
CA ALA A 209 43.18 12.33 -25.57
C ALA A 209 44.61 12.54 -25.00
N PRO A 210 44.87 12.46 -23.67
CA PRO A 210 44.44 11.36 -22.77
C PRO A 210 43.68 11.76 -21.49
N SER A 211 43.20 10.73 -20.78
CA SER A 211 42.44 10.78 -19.53
C SER A 211 43.28 10.97 -18.26
N THR A 212 42.82 11.80 -17.32
CA THR A 212 43.33 11.88 -15.94
C THR A 212 42.51 11.03 -14.97
N ALA A 213 43.15 10.56 -13.90
CA ALA A 213 42.63 9.54 -13.00
C ALA A 213 41.47 10.02 -12.11
N ALA A 214 40.54 9.10 -11.81
CA ALA A 214 39.45 9.34 -10.86
C ALA A 214 39.97 9.39 -9.41
N ALA A 215 39.76 10.52 -8.74
CA ALA A 215 39.92 10.60 -7.30
C ALA A 215 38.79 9.81 -6.60
N ALA A 216 39.15 8.98 -5.62
CA ALA A 216 38.16 8.29 -4.79
C ALA A 216 37.47 9.31 -3.88
N ILE A 217 36.18 9.57 -4.13
CA ILE A 217 35.33 10.28 -3.17
C ILE A 217 35.01 9.26 -2.07
N GLU A 218 35.69 9.37 -0.92
CA GLU A 218 35.18 8.78 0.31
C GLU A 218 33.88 9.49 0.67
N VAL A 219 32.76 8.92 0.22
CA VAL A 219 31.45 9.28 0.73
C VAL A 219 31.40 8.78 2.16
N SER A 220 31.69 9.68 3.10
CA SER A 220 31.16 9.59 4.47
C SER A 220 29.67 9.35 4.34
N ARG A 221 29.26 8.09 4.52
CA ARG A 221 27.86 7.78 4.76
C ARG A 221 27.63 8.11 6.22
N GLU A 222 27.34 9.38 6.47
CA GLU A 222 26.71 9.82 7.72
C GLU A 222 25.65 8.78 8.07
N ASP A 223 25.84 8.04 9.17
CA ASP A 223 24.85 7.07 9.58
C ASP A 223 23.58 7.87 9.88
N LYS A 224 22.54 7.63 9.07
CA LYS A 224 21.23 8.29 9.14
C LYS A 224 20.63 8.25 10.56
N TYR A 225 21.06 7.26 11.35
CA TYR A 225 20.60 7.01 12.71
C TYR A 225 21.68 7.28 13.78
N SER A 226 22.80 7.92 13.43
CA SER A 226 23.90 8.30 14.35
C SER A 226 23.43 9.12 15.56
N SER A 227 22.41 9.96 15.38
CA SER A 227 21.78 10.78 16.42
C SER A 227 20.57 10.13 17.10
N TRP A 228 20.22 8.88 16.73
CA TRP A 228 19.07 8.15 17.28
C TRP A 228 19.52 7.20 18.39
N GLU A 229 18.73 7.11 19.46
CA GLU A 229 19.07 6.24 20.59
C GLU A 229 18.68 4.79 20.29
N LYS A 230 19.67 3.90 20.23
CA LYS A 230 19.44 2.46 20.10
C LYS A 230 18.80 1.89 21.37
N LYS A 231 17.65 1.22 21.24
CA LYS A 231 16.95 0.56 22.34
C LYS A 231 16.88 -0.94 22.13
N THR A 232 16.93 -1.69 23.22
CA THR A 232 16.70 -3.15 23.24
C THR A 232 15.46 -3.44 24.05
N TYR A 233 14.54 -4.22 23.48
CA TYR A 233 13.30 -4.63 24.13
C TYR A 233 13.20 -6.16 24.17
N LYS A 234 12.58 -6.68 25.24
CA LYS A 234 12.13 -8.07 25.31
C LYS A 234 10.82 -8.22 24.55
N SER A 235 10.57 -9.41 23.99
CA SER A 235 9.29 -9.75 23.37
C SER A 235 8.13 -9.52 24.34
N GLY A 236 7.04 -8.92 23.83
CA GLY A 236 5.89 -8.53 24.63
C GLY A 236 5.96 -7.10 25.18
N ALA A 237 7.14 -6.47 25.23
CA ALA A 237 7.26 -5.09 25.71
C ALA A 237 6.65 -4.08 24.74
N THR A 238 5.99 -3.06 25.27
CA THR A 238 5.69 -1.83 24.54
C THR A 238 6.94 -0.95 24.49
N PRO A 239 7.44 -0.55 23.31
CA PRO A 239 8.54 0.39 23.22
C PRO A 239 8.18 1.72 23.93
N LYS A 240 9.10 2.22 24.76
CA LYS A 240 8.87 3.40 25.63
C LYS A 240 8.59 4.67 24.83
N SER A 241 9.07 4.73 23.59
CA SER A 241 8.77 5.76 22.60
C SER A 241 7.29 6.15 22.56
N PHE A 242 6.37 5.18 22.49
CA PHE A 242 4.96 5.45 22.16
C PHE A 242 4.10 6.06 23.28
N ASN A 243 4.63 6.26 24.50
CA ASN A 243 3.89 6.79 25.67
C ASN A 243 2.52 6.11 25.93
N PHE A 244 2.42 4.83 25.55
CA PHE A 244 1.15 4.20 25.26
C PHE A 244 0.66 3.32 26.42
N LYS A 245 -0.61 3.45 26.80
CA LYS A 245 -1.28 2.59 27.79
C LYS A 245 -2.21 1.60 27.08
N GLY A 246 -1.87 0.32 27.13
CA GLY A 246 -2.70 -0.74 26.53
C GLY A 246 -4.08 -0.85 27.17
N LYS A 247 -5.11 -1.04 26.33
CA LYS A 247 -6.51 -1.27 26.75
C LYS A 247 -6.84 -2.75 26.85
N PHE A 248 -7.10 -3.27 28.05
CA PHE A 248 -7.34 -4.70 28.26
C PHE A 248 -8.80 -4.94 28.67
N ASP A 249 -9.40 -6.02 28.16
CA ASP A 249 -10.65 -6.57 28.71
C ASP A 249 -10.40 -7.94 29.32
N TYR A 250 -10.17 -7.96 30.64
CA TYR A 250 -9.86 -9.17 31.39
C TYR A 250 -11.05 -10.13 31.56
N LYS A 251 -12.23 -9.79 31.05
CA LYS A 251 -13.38 -10.71 30.97
C LYS A 251 -13.30 -11.63 29.74
N LEU A 252 -12.46 -11.29 28.77
CA LEU A 252 -12.26 -12.03 27.53
C LEU A 252 -10.93 -12.77 27.57
N ASP A 253 -10.96 -14.11 27.61
CA ASP A 253 -9.75 -14.93 27.39
C ASP A 253 -9.53 -15.16 25.89
N ASN A 254 -9.27 -14.07 25.17
CA ASN A 254 -8.82 -14.09 23.79
C ASN A 254 -7.33 -13.77 23.66
N TYR A 255 -6.77 -14.13 22.50
CA TYR A 255 -5.41 -13.76 22.14
C TYR A 255 -5.21 -13.55 20.63
N LEU A 256 -4.23 -12.71 20.30
CA LEU A 256 -3.49 -12.76 19.05
C LEU A 256 -2.12 -13.39 19.33
N LYS A 257 -1.83 -14.55 18.76
CA LYS A 257 -0.53 -15.23 18.82
C LYS A 257 0.27 -14.86 17.59
N ILE A 258 1.41 -14.21 17.78
CA ILE A 258 2.31 -13.80 16.71
C ILE A 258 3.60 -14.62 16.80
N LYS A 259 3.91 -15.37 15.75
CA LYS A 259 5.19 -16.09 15.57
C LYS A 259 6.07 -15.30 14.62
N VAL A 260 7.27 -14.91 15.06
CA VAL A 260 8.21 -14.12 14.27
C VAL A 260 9.37 -14.99 13.79
N GLY A 261 9.70 -14.87 12.50
CA GLY A 261 10.80 -15.57 11.87
C GLY A 261 12.18 -15.19 12.39
N LYS A 262 13.22 -15.94 12.01
CA LYS A 262 14.60 -15.74 12.50
C LYS A 262 15.28 -14.47 11.92
N ASN A 263 14.85 -14.04 10.73
CA ASN A 263 15.54 -13.01 9.96
C ASN A 263 15.13 -11.57 10.32
N THR A 264 14.07 -11.38 11.10
CA THR A 264 13.49 -10.07 11.40
C THR A 264 13.05 -9.96 12.87
N GLU A 265 13.10 -8.77 13.44
CA GLU A 265 12.38 -8.35 14.64
C GLU A 265 11.21 -7.47 14.20
N VAL A 266 10.16 -7.38 15.01
CA VAL A 266 8.97 -6.59 14.64
C VAL A 266 8.49 -5.69 15.77
N VAL A 267 7.89 -4.57 15.38
CA VAL A 267 7.01 -3.76 16.24
C VAL A 267 5.63 -3.75 15.62
N VAL A 268 4.68 -4.36 16.31
CA VAL A 268 3.28 -4.46 15.90
C VAL A 268 2.47 -3.42 16.66
N LYS A 269 1.88 -2.46 15.95
CA LYS A 269 0.80 -1.59 16.43
C LYS A 269 -0.54 -2.20 16.04
N MET A 270 -1.44 -2.42 16.99
CA MET A 270 -2.79 -2.96 16.74
C MET A 270 -3.81 -1.86 16.98
N TYR A 271 -4.59 -1.54 15.95
CA TYR A 271 -5.59 -0.47 15.93
C TYR A 271 -6.99 -1.06 15.91
N LYS A 272 -7.85 -0.66 16.85
CA LYS A 272 -9.29 -0.90 16.79
C LYS A 272 -9.89 0.01 15.71
N MET A 273 -10.68 -0.57 14.82
CA MET A 273 -11.36 0.17 13.77
C MET A 273 -12.51 1.00 14.33
N GLY A 274 -12.54 2.28 13.94
CA GLY A 274 -13.63 3.19 14.22
C GLY A 274 -14.71 3.18 13.13
N LYS A 275 -15.49 4.27 13.05
CA LYS A 275 -16.43 4.50 11.93
C LYS A 275 -15.72 5.11 10.71
N THR A 276 -14.70 5.91 10.96
CA THR A 276 -13.79 6.52 9.98
C THR A 276 -12.34 6.32 10.44
N GLU A 277 -11.36 6.53 9.55
CA GLU A 277 -9.94 6.41 9.92
C GLU A 277 -9.50 7.39 11.04
N LYS A 278 -10.27 8.46 11.29
CA LYS A 278 -10.04 9.39 12.41
C LYS A 278 -10.53 8.87 13.77
N ASP A 279 -11.41 7.87 13.74
CA ASP A 279 -11.97 7.20 14.91
C ASP A 279 -11.20 5.91 15.24
N ASP A 280 -10.18 5.54 14.45
CA ASP A 280 -9.32 4.39 14.67
C ASP A 280 -8.47 4.58 15.94
N GLU A 281 -8.44 3.57 16.80
CA GLU A 281 -7.84 3.67 18.14
C GLU A 281 -6.71 2.66 18.34
N LEU A 282 -5.51 3.15 18.62
CA LEU A 282 -4.39 2.30 19.02
C LEU A 282 -4.69 1.59 20.36
N VAL A 283 -4.66 0.25 20.38
CA VAL A 283 -4.94 -0.55 21.60
C VAL A 283 -3.73 -1.33 22.14
N ARG A 284 -2.75 -1.66 21.29
CA ARG A 284 -1.50 -2.35 21.67
C ARG A 284 -0.36 -1.84 20.81
N VAL A 285 0.81 -1.72 21.42
CA VAL A 285 2.09 -1.74 20.70
C VAL A 285 2.98 -2.79 21.34
N THR A 286 3.54 -3.68 20.53
CA THR A 286 4.28 -4.84 21.02
C THR A 286 5.54 -5.06 20.18
N TYR A 287 6.70 -5.00 20.84
CA TYR A 287 7.97 -5.46 20.30
C TYR A 287 8.03 -7.00 20.36
N ILE A 288 8.54 -7.64 19.32
CA ILE A 288 8.76 -9.09 19.29
C ILE A 288 10.11 -9.36 18.61
N ASN A 289 10.97 -10.10 19.31
CA ASN A 289 12.29 -10.46 18.82
C ASN A 289 12.20 -11.56 17.75
N SER A 290 13.30 -11.76 17.03
CA SER A 290 13.41 -12.84 16.05
C SER A 290 13.28 -14.21 16.69
N ASN A 291 12.66 -15.14 15.96
CA ASN A 291 12.39 -16.52 16.40
C ASN A 291 11.55 -16.61 17.69
N ALA A 292 10.86 -15.54 18.09
CA ALA A 292 9.99 -15.53 19.26
C ALA A 292 8.52 -15.82 18.89
N VAL A 293 7.77 -16.30 19.88
CA VAL A 293 6.31 -16.40 19.83
C VAL A 293 5.76 -15.53 20.95
N GLN A 294 4.96 -14.52 20.59
CA GLN A 294 4.33 -13.62 21.55
C GLN A 294 2.82 -13.78 21.53
N PHE A 295 2.21 -13.79 22.71
CA PHE A 295 0.76 -13.68 22.85
C PHE A 295 0.40 -12.26 23.28
N ILE A 296 -0.52 -11.63 22.56
CA ILE A 296 -1.21 -10.40 22.95
C ILE A 296 -2.58 -10.86 23.46
N ARG A 297 -2.84 -10.72 24.76
CA ARG A 297 -4.04 -11.25 25.44
C ARG A 297 -5.04 -10.16 25.82
N ASN A 298 -6.26 -10.60 26.13
CA ASN A 298 -7.35 -9.79 26.70
C ASN A 298 -7.61 -8.54 25.85
N ILE A 299 -7.80 -8.79 24.57
CA ILE A 299 -8.07 -7.82 23.51
C ILE A 299 -9.56 -7.44 23.61
N PRO A 300 -9.91 -6.15 23.78
CA PRO A 300 -11.32 -5.74 23.81
C PRO A 300 -12.07 -6.11 22.52
N GLU A 301 -13.38 -6.16 22.57
CA GLU A 301 -14.19 -6.42 21.37
C GLU A 301 -14.02 -5.33 20.30
N GLY A 302 -13.99 -5.73 19.03
CA GLY A 302 -13.90 -4.84 17.86
C GLY A 302 -13.30 -5.52 16.65
N GLU A 303 -13.31 -4.85 15.50
CA GLU A 303 -12.42 -5.19 14.38
C GLU A 303 -11.09 -4.46 14.53
N TYR A 304 -10.02 -5.08 14.06
CA TYR A 304 -8.67 -4.58 14.21
C TYR A 304 -7.85 -4.73 12.93
N PHE A 305 -7.02 -3.73 12.61
CA PHE A 305 -5.91 -3.86 11.66
C PHE A 305 -4.58 -3.69 12.38
N LEU A 306 -3.50 -4.15 11.74
CA LEU A 306 -2.14 -4.01 12.23
C LEU A 306 -1.38 -2.98 11.38
N LYS A 307 -0.59 -2.12 12.02
CA LYS A 307 0.60 -1.52 11.38
C LYS A 307 1.82 -2.26 11.92
N ILE A 308 2.68 -2.76 11.04
CA ILE A 308 3.84 -3.59 11.41
C ILE A 308 5.10 -2.92 10.85
N ALA A 309 6.08 -2.72 11.72
CA ALA A 309 7.46 -2.46 11.30
C ALA A 309 8.25 -3.75 11.44
N TYR A 310 9.06 -4.08 10.44
CA TYR A 310 9.99 -5.19 10.41
C TYR A 310 11.43 -4.66 10.33
N GLY A 311 12.41 -5.40 10.83
CA GLY A 311 13.83 -5.10 10.61
C GLY A 311 14.75 -5.64 11.69
N LYS A 312 15.88 -4.97 11.91
CA LYS A 312 16.86 -5.28 12.96
C LYS A 312 17.40 -3.98 13.57
N GLN A 313 17.74 -4.05 14.86
CA GLN A 313 18.31 -2.93 15.64
C GLN A 313 17.36 -1.73 15.72
N TRP A 314 16.43 -1.78 16.67
CA TRP A 314 15.49 -0.68 16.90
C TRP A 314 16.18 0.56 17.48
N VAL A 315 15.86 1.70 16.90
CA VAL A 315 16.36 3.03 17.27
C VAL A 315 15.19 3.99 17.42
N GLU A 316 15.29 4.90 18.38
CA GLU A 316 14.25 5.87 18.73
C GLU A 316 14.82 7.29 18.70
N THR A 317 13.98 8.28 18.35
CA THR A 317 14.33 9.69 18.47
C THR A 317 13.13 10.53 18.91
N VAL A 318 13.39 11.78 19.31
CA VAL A 318 12.36 12.77 19.66
C VAL A 318 12.49 13.95 18.70
N LYS A 319 11.39 14.29 18.03
CA LYS A 319 11.32 15.46 17.15
C LYS A 319 9.98 16.17 17.37
N ASP A 320 10.04 17.48 17.62
CA ASP A 320 8.85 18.32 17.84
C ASP A 320 7.94 17.79 18.98
N GLY A 321 8.55 17.25 20.04
CA GLY A 321 7.86 16.61 21.17
C GLY A 321 7.29 15.21 20.88
N LYS A 322 7.12 14.84 19.60
CA LYS A 322 6.69 13.52 19.16
C LYS A 322 7.88 12.54 19.11
N ARG A 323 7.64 11.29 19.50
CA ARG A 323 8.67 10.23 19.46
C ARG A 323 8.47 9.33 18.26
N TYR A 324 9.59 9.01 17.61
CA TYR A 324 9.65 8.21 16.39
C TYR A 324 10.49 6.97 16.65
N GLY A 325 10.09 5.85 16.04
CA GLY A 325 10.82 4.58 16.12
C GLY A 325 10.97 3.92 14.75
N THR A 326 12.13 3.34 14.52
CA THR A 326 12.48 2.61 13.29
C THR A 326 13.47 1.51 13.61
N PHE A 327 13.54 0.50 12.76
CA PHE A 327 14.73 -0.33 12.68
C PHE A 327 15.81 0.43 11.89
N SER A 328 17.07 0.36 12.29
CA SER A 328 18.17 0.98 11.52
C SER A 328 18.67 0.07 10.40
N LYS A 329 18.33 -1.23 10.44
CA LYS A 329 18.66 -2.22 9.40
C LYS A 329 17.42 -2.93 8.88
N ASN A 330 17.35 -3.06 7.55
CA ASN A 330 16.29 -3.76 6.83
C ASN A 330 14.87 -3.34 7.27
N ALA A 331 14.68 -2.04 7.50
CA ALA A 331 13.39 -1.49 7.90
C ALA A 331 12.38 -1.68 6.76
N LEU A 332 11.26 -2.35 7.06
CA LEU A 332 10.12 -2.49 6.17
C LEU A 332 8.82 -2.20 6.93
N TYR A 333 7.79 -1.71 6.24
CA TYR A 333 6.57 -1.22 6.86
C TYR A 333 5.29 -1.66 6.13
N GLU A 334 4.33 -2.17 6.91
CA GLU A 334 3.08 -2.74 6.43
C GLU A 334 1.85 -2.25 7.23
N LYS A 335 0.74 -1.97 6.55
CA LYS A 335 -0.64 -1.98 7.09
C LYS A 335 -1.32 -3.25 6.60
N SER A 336 -1.91 -4.04 7.49
CA SER A 336 -2.55 -5.31 7.12
C SER A 336 -3.83 -5.07 6.30
N GLU A 337 -3.95 -5.74 5.16
CA GLU A 337 -5.16 -5.68 4.31
C GLU A 337 -6.34 -6.45 4.92
N GLN A 338 -6.03 -7.53 5.63
CA GLN A 338 -7.00 -8.31 6.41
C GLN A 338 -7.18 -7.71 7.80
N TYR A 339 -8.39 -7.88 8.36
CA TYR A 339 -8.76 -7.42 9.69
C TYR A 339 -9.05 -8.61 10.61
N LEU A 340 -8.81 -8.44 11.90
CA LEU A 340 -9.08 -9.40 12.96
C LEU A 340 -10.38 -8.98 13.67
N ASP A 341 -11.43 -9.80 13.66
CA ASP A 341 -12.69 -9.50 14.37
C ASP A 341 -12.71 -10.20 15.74
N PHE A 342 -12.54 -9.43 16.81
CA PHE A 342 -12.55 -9.88 18.20
C PHE A 342 -13.91 -9.69 18.88
N LYS A 343 -14.98 -9.32 18.16
CA LYS A 343 -16.34 -9.27 18.74
C LYS A 343 -16.74 -10.65 19.22
N THR A 344 -17.29 -10.74 20.44
CA THR A 344 -17.87 -12.02 20.86
C THR A 344 -19.16 -12.30 20.09
N VAL A 345 -19.39 -13.58 19.80
CA VAL A 345 -20.65 -14.04 19.22
C VAL A 345 -21.33 -14.89 20.27
N LYS A 346 -22.50 -14.44 20.74
CA LYS A 346 -23.35 -15.27 21.59
C LYS A 346 -23.94 -16.37 20.72
N THR A 347 -23.63 -17.61 21.07
CA THR A 347 -24.08 -18.82 20.40
C THR A 347 -24.97 -19.63 21.33
N SER A 348 -25.76 -20.54 20.76
CA SER A 348 -26.51 -21.56 21.52
C SER A 348 -25.59 -22.45 22.36
N LYS A 349 -24.29 -22.47 22.04
CA LYS A 349 -23.20 -23.17 22.75
C LYS A 349 -22.40 -22.27 23.71
N GLY A 350 -22.88 -21.07 24.05
CA GLY A 350 -22.18 -20.12 24.92
C GLY A 350 -21.57 -18.93 24.17
N ILE A 351 -20.63 -18.22 24.79
CA ILE A 351 -20.01 -17.03 24.17
C ILE A 351 -18.76 -17.47 23.41
N ASN A 352 -18.77 -17.36 22.07
CA ASN A 352 -17.56 -17.49 21.27
C ASN A 352 -16.69 -16.25 21.48
N VAL A 353 -15.45 -16.46 21.93
CA VAL A 353 -14.45 -15.42 22.24
C VAL A 353 -13.29 -15.58 21.25
N PRO A 354 -13.27 -14.83 20.12
CA PRO A 354 -12.36 -15.12 18.99
C PRO A 354 -10.88 -14.96 19.35
N SER A 355 -10.03 -15.84 18.82
CA SER A 355 -8.58 -15.76 18.94
C SER A 355 -7.89 -16.08 17.61
N TYR A 356 -6.72 -15.50 17.37
CA TYR A 356 -6.07 -15.49 16.05
C TYR A 356 -4.61 -15.91 16.12
N ASN A 357 -4.14 -16.55 15.04
CA ASN A 357 -2.75 -16.94 14.85
C ASN A 357 -2.18 -16.21 13.62
N LEU A 358 -1.02 -15.57 13.81
CA LEU A 358 -0.32 -14.80 12.79
C LEU A 358 1.14 -15.27 12.71
N ALA A 359 1.59 -15.63 11.51
CA ALA A 359 2.99 -15.87 11.21
C ALA A 359 3.58 -14.65 10.47
N LEU A 360 4.69 -14.12 10.99
CA LEU A 360 5.44 -13.01 10.43
C LEU A 360 6.87 -13.48 10.13
N ASP A 361 7.18 -13.80 8.87
CA ASP A 361 8.54 -14.16 8.45
C ASP A 361 9.01 -13.28 7.30
N LEU A 362 10.30 -12.97 7.31
CA LEU A 362 10.98 -12.25 6.24
C LEU A 362 11.96 -13.23 5.60
N LEU A 363 11.65 -13.69 4.40
CA LEU A 363 12.51 -14.64 3.70
C LEU A 363 13.84 -13.96 3.31
N PRO A 364 14.99 -14.63 3.49
CA PRO A 364 16.28 -14.05 3.16
C PRO A 364 16.50 -14.17 1.65
N THR A 365 16.55 -13.04 0.95
CA THR A 365 16.98 -13.05 -0.45
C THR A 365 18.50 -13.07 -0.55
N GLY A 366 19.01 -13.90 -1.46
CA GLY A 366 20.41 -13.82 -1.87
C GLY A 366 20.69 -12.48 -2.52
N SER A 367 21.85 -11.89 -2.22
CA SER A 367 22.23 -10.48 -2.44
C SER A 367 21.48 -9.47 -1.55
N GLY A 368 22.24 -8.49 -1.04
CA GLY A 368 21.87 -7.71 0.14
C GLY A 368 20.67 -6.78 -0.04
N TYR A 369 19.98 -6.53 1.07
CA TYR A 369 18.80 -5.66 1.16
C TYR A 369 19.11 -4.23 0.68
N SER A 370 18.70 -3.92 -0.55
CA SER A 370 18.77 -2.57 -1.11
C SER A 370 17.77 -1.67 -0.39
N THR A 371 18.24 -0.62 0.28
CA THR A 371 17.42 0.36 1.01
C THR A 371 16.75 1.37 0.07
N GLY A 372 16.24 0.92 -1.08
CA GLY A 372 15.85 1.77 -2.20
C GLY A 372 14.69 1.22 -3.02
N ASN A 373 13.47 1.59 -2.60
CA ASN A 373 12.18 1.48 -3.30
C ASN A 373 11.55 0.07 -3.50
N THR A 374 10.21 0.07 -3.42
CA THR A 374 9.27 -0.99 -3.82
C THR A 374 9.21 -2.29 -2.99
N GLN A 375 9.13 -2.18 -1.65
CA GLN A 375 8.65 -3.29 -0.79
C GLN A 375 7.67 -2.88 0.33
N ASP A 376 7.66 -1.61 0.76
CA ASP A 376 6.71 -1.12 1.76
C ASP A 376 5.31 -0.85 1.17
N ASN A 377 4.24 -1.14 1.92
CA ASN A 377 2.87 -0.70 1.57
C ASN A 377 2.43 0.58 2.33
N ILE A 378 3.15 0.99 3.38
CA ILE A 378 3.02 2.28 4.06
C ILE A 378 4.41 2.88 4.35
N SER A 379 4.55 4.19 4.47
CA SER A 379 5.85 4.79 4.83
C SER A 379 6.16 4.66 6.33
N ALA A 380 7.45 4.83 6.69
CA ALA A 380 7.90 4.96 8.07
C ALA A 380 7.15 6.06 8.84
N ASP A 381 6.79 7.17 8.15
CA ASP A 381 5.99 8.24 8.73
C ASP A 381 4.56 7.77 8.99
N LYS A 382 3.92 7.06 8.05
CA LYS A 382 2.58 6.47 8.25
C LYS A 382 2.53 5.41 9.35
N PHE A 383 3.64 4.71 9.61
CA PHE A 383 3.78 3.85 10.77
C PHE A 383 3.89 4.65 12.10
N ASN A 384 4.61 5.78 12.09
CA ASN A 384 4.84 6.62 13.28
C ASN A 384 3.74 7.69 13.50
N GLU A 385 2.85 7.93 12.55
CA GLU A 385 1.57 8.58 12.78
C GLU A 385 0.80 7.81 13.87
N ASP A 386 0.22 8.57 14.80
CA ASP A 386 -0.50 8.02 15.96
C ASP A 386 -1.89 7.59 15.53
#